data_AF-A0A0P0LLD5-F1
#
_entry.id   AF-A0A0P0LLD5-F1
#
_cell.length_a   1.000
_cell.length_b   1.000
_cell.length_c   1.000
_cell.angle_alpha   90.00
_cell.angle_beta   90.00
_cell.angle_gamma   90.00
#
_symmetry.space_group_name_H-M   'P 1'
#
loop_
_entity.id
_entity.type
_entity.pdbx_description
1 polymer ?
#
loop_
_entity_poly.entity_id
_entity_poly.type
_entity_poly.pdbx_seq_one_letter_code
_entity_poly.pdbx_strand_id
1 'polypeptide(L)'
;MNVYKVTGDKAFLDEIFDKLYKFHQWWYAERDHDHNGICEYGSTDGTLIAAAWESGMDNGVRFDDTRMLKNEMEKAWSMDQENICLNSFLYVDKLTLSEMASILGKQELSEQLAKEAEVIKLYVQTKMYDSESGFFYDIRLNDRTPVKVMGAEGWLPLWAGIATPEQAESVKNIMMDEKHFNSYLPLGTLDVSHPALRPTFGYWRGPVWFNQVYFGITGLKRYGYVEEADLLTRKFMAHAQGLMTDGPIHENYNPLTGEVLNAPNFGWSSALILRLLLDQ
;
A
#
# COMPACT_ATOMS: atom_id res chain seq x y z
N MET A 1 -9.05 -14.41 -3.65
CA MET A 1 -10.42 -14.32 -3.13
C MET A 1 -11.44 -13.74 -4.12
N ASN A 2 -11.15 -12.64 -4.84
CA ASN A 2 -12.12 -12.06 -5.80
C ASN A 2 -12.62 -13.04 -6.87
N VAL A 3 -11.73 -13.86 -7.46
CA VAL A 3 -12.12 -14.92 -8.41
C VAL A 3 -13.12 -15.90 -7.79
N TYR A 4 -12.84 -16.38 -6.58
CA TYR A 4 -13.75 -17.26 -5.83
C TYR A 4 -15.09 -16.58 -5.52
N LYS A 5 -15.10 -15.32 -5.09
CA LYS A 5 -16.33 -14.56 -4.79
C LYS A 5 -17.27 -14.44 -6.00
N VAL A 6 -16.72 -14.40 -7.21
CA VAL A 6 -17.52 -14.36 -8.46
C VAL A 6 -17.96 -15.76 -8.90
N THR A 7 -17.10 -16.76 -8.77
CA THR A 7 -17.31 -18.09 -9.39
C THR A 7 -17.90 -19.12 -8.44
N GLY A 8 -17.71 -18.96 -7.13
CA GLY A 8 -17.96 -20.00 -6.13
C GLY A 8 -17.03 -21.22 -6.23
N ASP A 9 -15.97 -21.15 -7.05
CA ASP A 9 -15.12 -22.31 -7.35
C ASP A 9 -14.21 -22.66 -6.15
N LYS A 10 -14.68 -23.59 -5.32
CA LYS A 10 -13.92 -24.09 -4.18
C LYS A 10 -12.71 -24.94 -4.61
N ALA A 11 -12.74 -25.59 -5.78
CA ALA A 11 -11.60 -26.37 -6.27
C ALA A 11 -10.42 -25.46 -6.60
N PHE A 12 -10.69 -24.27 -7.16
CA PHE A 12 -9.67 -23.23 -7.34
C PHE A 12 -9.03 -22.80 -6.02
N LEU A 13 -9.82 -22.63 -4.94
CA LEU A 13 -9.25 -22.30 -3.63
C LEU A 13 -8.34 -23.41 -3.09
N ASP A 14 -8.78 -24.66 -3.19
CA ASP A 14 -8.00 -25.82 -2.75
C ASP A 14 -6.66 -25.92 -3.52
N GLU A 15 -6.68 -25.66 -4.83
CA GLU A 15 -5.49 -25.67 -5.67
C GLU A 15 -4.45 -24.60 -5.27
N ILE A 16 -4.89 -23.38 -4.97
CA ILE A 16 -3.98 -22.25 -4.74
C ILE A 16 -3.57 -22.10 -3.28
N PHE A 17 -4.36 -22.60 -2.31
CA PHE A 17 -4.21 -22.27 -0.90
C PHE A 17 -2.81 -22.56 -0.37
N ASP A 18 -2.29 -23.77 -0.56
CA ASP A 18 -0.98 -24.16 -0.02
C ASP A 18 0.17 -23.36 -0.66
N LYS A 19 0.00 -22.87 -1.90
CA LYS A 19 0.99 -22.02 -2.58
C LYS A 19 1.02 -20.62 -1.97
N LEU A 20 -0.16 -20.05 -1.72
CA LEU A 20 -0.29 -18.75 -1.07
C LEU A 20 0.20 -18.80 0.37
N TYR A 21 -0.18 -19.83 1.12
CA TYR A 21 0.26 -19.99 2.51
C TYR A 21 1.78 -20.18 2.60
N LYS A 22 2.40 -20.92 1.66
CA LYS A 22 3.86 -21.01 1.58
C LYS A 22 4.53 -19.66 1.29
N PHE A 23 3.94 -18.85 0.42
CA PHE A 23 4.45 -17.51 0.14
C PHE A 23 4.30 -16.57 1.34
N HIS A 24 3.18 -16.68 2.07
CA HIS A 24 2.97 -15.99 3.34
C HIS A 24 4.06 -16.34 4.36
N GLN A 25 4.32 -17.63 4.57
CA GLN A 25 5.35 -18.10 5.50
C GLN A 25 6.76 -17.63 5.12
N TRP A 26 7.04 -17.48 3.82
CA TRP A 26 8.33 -16.99 3.35
C TRP A 26 8.63 -15.55 3.83
N TRP A 27 7.62 -14.66 3.89
CA TRP A 27 7.82 -13.30 4.40
C TRP A 27 8.35 -13.32 5.84
N TYR A 28 7.71 -14.07 6.73
CA TYR A 28 8.14 -14.13 8.14
C TYR A 28 9.46 -14.90 8.33
N ALA A 29 9.81 -15.81 7.43
CA ALA A 29 11.08 -16.52 7.50
C ALA A 29 12.27 -15.69 7.00
N GLU A 30 12.06 -14.84 5.99
CA GLU A 30 13.15 -14.23 5.21
C GLU A 30 13.13 -12.69 5.18
N ARG A 31 12.09 -12.07 5.74
CA ARG A 31 11.83 -10.62 5.70
C ARG A 31 11.31 -10.08 7.05
N ASP A 32 11.66 -10.74 8.15
CA ASP A 32 11.37 -10.29 9.52
C ASP A 32 12.69 -10.36 10.30
N HIS A 33 13.49 -9.30 10.18
CA HIS A 33 14.88 -9.30 10.63
C HIS A 33 15.02 -9.48 12.15
N ASP A 34 14.11 -8.88 12.91
CA ASP A 34 14.13 -8.90 14.38
C ASP A 34 13.12 -9.89 14.99
N HIS A 35 12.42 -10.65 14.15
CA HIS A 35 11.45 -11.69 14.51
C HIS A 35 10.29 -11.17 15.38
N ASN A 36 9.86 -9.94 15.14
CA ASN A 36 8.77 -9.33 15.90
C ASN A 36 7.38 -9.53 15.25
N GLY A 37 7.33 -10.15 14.08
CA GLY A 37 6.09 -10.39 13.32
C GLY A 37 5.67 -9.23 12.41
N ILE A 38 6.56 -8.26 12.18
CA ILE A 38 6.40 -7.11 11.28
C ILE A 38 7.51 -7.20 10.24
N CYS A 39 7.14 -7.31 8.97
CA CYS A 39 8.11 -7.56 7.92
C CYS A 39 8.70 -6.28 7.33
N GLU A 40 9.89 -6.40 6.75
CA GLU A 40 10.56 -5.37 5.96
C GLU A 40 10.62 -5.78 4.48
N TYR A 41 10.64 -4.80 3.58
CA TYR A 41 11.11 -5.09 2.22
C TYR A 41 12.59 -5.45 2.26
N GLY A 42 13.03 -6.24 1.29
CA GLY A 42 14.37 -6.79 1.31
C GLY A 42 14.84 -7.30 -0.04
N SER A 43 15.97 -7.99 -0.06
CA SER A 43 16.50 -8.54 -1.31
C SER A 43 17.19 -9.87 -1.08
N THR A 44 17.31 -10.64 -2.16
CA THR A 44 18.02 -11.92 -2.11
C THR A 44 19.51 -11.80 -2.41
N ASP A 45 19.95 -10.65 -2.91
CA ASP A 45 21.33 -10.36 -3.27
C ASP A 45 22.01 -9.32 -2.35
N GLY A 46 21.26 -8.73 -1.42
CA GLY A 46 21.74 -7.73 -0.48
C GLY A 46 21.82 -6.31 -1.03
N THR A 47 21.36 -6.07 -2.25
CA THR A 47 21.31 -4.72 -2.82
C THR A 47 20.05 -3.97 -2.37
N LEU A 48 20.20 -2.67 -2.12
CA LEU A 48 19.06 -1.79 -1.86
C LEU A 48 18.20 -1.59 -3.12
N ILE A 49 18.80 -1.68 -4.31
CA ILE A 49 18.10 -1.57 -5.58
C ILE A 49 17.03 -2.67 -5.69
N ALA A 50 17.41 -3.93 -5.47
CA ALA A 50 16.45 -5.04 -5.50
C ALA A 50 15.41 -4.93 -4.38
N ALA A 51 15.78 -4.41 -3.21
CA ALA A 51 14.83 -4.20 -2.12
C ALA A 51 13.81 -3.10 -2.42
N ALA A 52 14.24 -2.02 -3.08
CA ALA A 52 13.33 -0.98 -3.54
C ALA A 52 12.39 -1.51 -4.64
N TRP A 53 12.86 -2.39 -5.53
CA TRP A 53 12.00 -3.09 -6.49
C TRP A 53 10.96 -3.99 -5.82
N GLU A 54 11.34 -4.70 -4.75
CA GLU A 54 10.40 -5.54 -3.97
C GLU A 54 9.27 -4.71 -3.36
N SER A 55 9.53 -3.44 -3.05
CA SER A 55 8.49 -2.51 -2.56
C SER A 55 7.48 -2.07 -3.63
N GLY A 56 7.82 -2.22 -4.91
CA GLY A 56 7.09 -1.65 -6.04
C GLY A 56 7.16 -0.12 -6.12
N MET A 57 8.00 0.54 -5.31
CA MET A 57 8.18 1.99 -5.24
C MET A 57 9.66 2.38 -5.35
N ASP A 58 10.31 1.94 -6.43
CA ASP A 58 11.76 1.81 -6.64
C ASP A 58 12.62 3.02 -6.25
N ASN A 59 12.11 4.25 -6.39
CA ASN A 59 12.85 5.47 -6.10
C ASN A 59 12.12 6.37 -5.09
N GLY A 60 11.22 5.80 -4.29
CA GLY A 60 10.48 6.53 -3.25
C GLY A 60 11.42 7.18 -2.23
N VAL A 61 11.10 8.42 -1.84
CA VAL A 61 11.95 9.25 -0.96
C VAL A 61 12.20 8.58 0.40
N ARG A 62 11.24 7.80 0.90
CA ARG A 62 11.36 7.05 2.16
C ARG A 62 12.55 6.07 2.18
N PHE A 63 13.08 5.70 1.03
CA PHE A 63 14.20 4.76 0.89
C PHE A 63 15.58 5.42 0.84
N ASP A 64 15.68 6.75 0.73
CA ASP A 64 16.95 7.44 0.42
C ASP A 64 18.07 7.18 1.44
N ASP A 65 17.72 7.08 2.71
CA ASP A 65 18.66 6.85 3.81
C ASP A 65 18.64 5.40 4.33
N THR A 66 18.01 4.48 3.58
CA THR A 66 17.83 3.09 4.00
C THR A 66 19.11 2.27 3.83
N ARG A 67 19.34 1.33 4.75
CA ARG A 67 20.45 0.38 4.70
C ARG A 67 19.93 -1.05 4.64
N MET A 68 20.76 -1.94 4.11
CA MET A 68 20.46 -3.37 4.07
C MET A 68 21.08 -4.09 5.27
N LEU A 69 20.28 -4.95 5.90
CA LEU A 69 20.65 -5.82 7.00
C LEU A 69 20.62 -7.28 6.52
N LYS A 70 21.63 -8.05 6.90
CA LYS A 70 21.70 -9.47 6.57
C LYS A 70 20.82 -10.27 7.54
N ASN A 71 19.87 -11.04 7.02
CA ASN A 71 19.07 -11.97 7.83
C ASN A 71 19.81 -13.31 8.00
N GLU A 72 19.30 -14.15 8.91
CA GLU A 72 19.90 -15.44 9.22
C GLU A 72 19.98 -16.37 7.99
N MET A 73 18.99 -16.30 7.12
CA MET A 73 18.93 -17.10 5.89
C MET A 73 19.96 -16.63 4.85
N GLU A 74 20.63 -17.58 4.20
CA GLU A 74 21.79 -17.33 3.33
C GLU A 74 21.52 -16.29 2.24
N LYS A 75 20.31 -16.26 1.69
CA LYS A 75 19.89 -15.33 0.62
C LYS A 75 18.76 -14.40 1.07
N ALA A 76 18.74 -14.03 2.34
CA ALA A 76 17.80 -13.06 2.88
C ALA A 76 18.51 -11.81 3.38
N TRP A 77 17.97 -10.66 3.00
CA TRP A 77 18.34 -9.35 3.52
C TRP A 77 17.07 -8.53 3.68
N SER A 78 17.03 -7.67 4.69
CA SER A 78 15.93 -6.73 4.96
C SER A 78 16.45 -5.30 4.93
N MET A 79 15.59 -4.34 4.61
CA MET A 79 15.85 -2.93 4.89
C MET A 79 15.93 -2.71 6.41
N ASP A 80 16.68 -1.71 6.86
CA ASP A 80 16.73 -1.28 8.27
C ASP A 80 15.48 -0.48 8.70
N GLN A 81 14.33 -0.80 8.11
CA GLN A 81 13.04 -0.18 8.38
C GLN A 81 11.88 -1.15 8.09
N GLU A 82 10.91 -1.17 9.00
CA GLU A 82 9.64 -1.86 8.80
C GLU A 82 8.70 -0.99 7.98
N ASN A 83 8.08 -1.58 6.97
CA ASN A 83 7.32 -0.82 5.99
C ASN A 83 5.81 -0.87 6.24
N ILE A 84 5.17 0.30 6.34
CA ILE A 84 3.74 0.41 6.62
C ILE A 84 2.89 -0.22 5.52
N CYS A 85 3.28 -0.03 4.26
CA CYS A 85 2.57 -0.60 3.11
C CYS A 85 2.66 -2.14 3.10
N LEU A 86 3.86 -2.71 3.28
CA LEU A 86 4.05 -4.17 3.33
C LEU A 86 3.18 -4.81 4.41
N ASN A 87 3.23 -4.26 5.62
CA ASN A 87 2.49 -4.81 6.75
C ASN A 87 0.98 -4.60 6.62
N SER A 88 0.54 -3.53 5.94
CA SER A 88 -0.87 -3.38 5.56
C SER A 88 -1.32 -4.47 4.58
N PHE A 89 -0.47 -4.84 3.61
CA PHE A 89 -0.74 -5.96 2.71
C PHE A 89 -0.73 -7.30 3.44
N LEU A 90 0.24 -7.55 4.32
CA LEU A 90 0.34 -8.79 5.10
C LEU A 90 -0.82 -8.96 6.09
N TYR A 91 -1.36 -7.87 6.63
CA TYR A 91 -2.59 -7.91 7.42
C TYR A 91 -3.76 -8.44 6.59
N VAL A 92 -3.98 -7.86 5.39
CA VAL A 92 -5.04 -8.31 4.48
C VAL A 92 -4.79 -9.73 3.98
N ASP A 93 -3.54 -10.11 3.77
CA ASP A 93 -3.12 -11.46 3.38
C ASP A 93 -3.48 -12.48 4.47
N LYS A 94 -3.14 -12.21 5.75
CA LYS A 94 -3.52 -13.07 6.89
C LYS A 94 -5.04 -13.25 6.98
N LEU A 95 -5.80 -12.17 6.89
CA LEU A 95 -7.27 -12.25 6.93
C LEU A 95 -7.84 -13.01 5.72
N THR A 96 -7.25 -12.82 4.54
CA THR A 96 -7.66 -13.51 3.32
C THR A 96 -7.37 -15.01 3.40
N LEU A 97 -6.18 -15.39 3.88
CA LEU A 97 -5.80 -16.78 4.11
C LEU A 97 -6.65 -17.40 5.23
N SER A 98 -6.99 -16.63 6.26
CA SER A 98 -7.91 -17.06 7.31
C SER A 98 -9.31 -17.37 6.75
N GLU A 99 -9.84 -16.51 5.87
CA GLU A 99 -11.12 -16.74 5.17
C GLU A 99 -11.04 -18.01 4.29
N MET A 100 -9.97 -18.17 3.50
CA MET A 100 -9.76 -19.38 2.68
C MET A 100 -9.66 -20.64 3.54
N ALA A 101 -8.88 -20.60 4.62
CA ALA A 101 -8.69 -21.72 5.53
C ALA A 101 -10.03 -22.16 6.13
N SER A 102 -10.88 -21.22 6.55
CA SER A 102 -12.22 -21.52 7.05
C SER A 102 -13.10 -22.21 5.97
N ILE A 103 -13.13 -21.69 4.75
CA ILE A 103 -13.89 -22.28 3.62
C ILE A 103 -13.43 -23.71 3.32
N LEU A 104 -12.13 -23.98 3.45
CA LEU A 104 -11.51 -25.29 3.23
C LEU A 104 -11.58 -26.22 4.45
N GLY A 105 -12.18 -25.79 5.57
CA GLY A 105 -12.32 -26.60 6.78
C GLY A 105 -11.05 -26.68 7.65
N LYS A 106 -10.06 -25.81 7.41
CA LYS A 106 -8.81 -25.69 8.17
C LYS A 106 -8.97 -24.69 9.33
N GLN A 107 -9.87 -24.99 10.27
CA GLN A 107 -10.33 -24.03 11.29
C GLN A 107 -9.23 -23.54 12.25
N GLU A 108 -8.34 -24.42 12.73
CA GLU A 108 -7.24 -24.03 13.62
C GLU A 108 -6.30 -23.00 12.97
N LEU A 109 -5.97 -23.22 11.68
CA LEU A 109 -5.13 -22.30 10.92
C LEU A 109 -5.84 -20.96 10.66
N SER A 110 -7.16 -21.00 10.42
CA SER A 110 -7.97 -19.80 10.27
C SER A 110 -7.90 -18.92 11.53
N GLU A 111 -8.06 -19.50 12.71
CA GLU A 111 -8.00 -18.81 14.00
C GLU A 111 -6.59 -18.29 14.32
N GLN A 112 -5.56 -19.08 14.02
CA GLN A 112 -4.17 -18.66 14.18
C GLN A 112 -3.87 -17.40 13.33
N LEU A 113 -4.18 -17.44 12.03
CA LEU A 113 -3.93 -16.33 11.11
C LEU A 113 -4.67 -15.06 11.52
N ALA A 114 -5.92 -15.19 11.97
CA ALA A 114 -6.70 -14.06 12.47
C ALA A 114 -6.05 -13.42 13.71
N LYS A 115 -5.56 -14.23 14.65
CA LYS A 115 -4.85 -13.75 15.84
C LYS A 115 -3.52 -13.06 15.47
N GLU A 116 -2.77 -13.62 14.53
CA GLU A 116 -1.52 -13.04 14.04
C GLU A 116 -1.74 -11.75 13.24
N ALA A 117 -2.91 -11.55 12.63
CA ALA A 117 -3.28 -10.30 11.98
C ALA A 117 -3.49 -9.18 13.01
N GLU A 118 -4.08 -9.49 14.18
CA GLU A 118 -4.25 -8.51 15.26
C GLU A 118 -2.92 -7.98 15.82
N VAL A 119 -1.83 -8.77 15.74
CA VAL A 119 -0.47 -8.30 16.10
C VAL A 119 -0.04 -7.16 15.17
N ILE A 120 -0.17 -7.34 13.85
CA ILE A 120 0.16 -6.30 12.87
C ILE A 120 -0.71 -5.07 13.10
N LYS A 121 -2.02 -5.27 13.29
CA LYS A 121 -2.96 -4.17 13.50
C LYS A 121 -2.57 -3.31 14.70
N LEU A 122 -2.29 -3.94 15.85
CA LEU A 122 -1.89 -3.22 17.05
C LEU A 122 -0.54 -2.50 16.84
N TYR A 123 0.41 -3.14 16.16
CA TYR A 123 1.70 -2.52 15.87
C TYR A 123 1.55 -1.29 14.99
N VAL A 124 0.81 -1.39 13.89
CA VAL A 124 0.55 -0.27 12.97
C VAL A 124 -0.14 0.88 13.70
N GLN A 125 -1.18 0.60 14.48
CA GLN A 125 -1.92 1.62 15.22
C GLN A 125 -1.07 2.34 16.28
N THR A 126 -0.10 1.65 16.90
CA THR A 126 0.60 2.18 18.08
C THR A 126 2.05 2.60 17.84
N LYS A 127 2.68 2.09 16.78
CA LYS A 127 4.10 2.32 16.47
C LYS A 127 4.29 3.07 15.16
N MET A 128 3.51 2.74 14.13
CA MET A 128 3.64 3.37 12.82
C MET A 128 2.78 4.64 12.67
N TYR A 129 1.86 4.91 13.61
CA TYR A 129 1.10 6.16 13.65
C TYR A 129 1.83 7.22 14.50
N ASP A 130 2.12 8.37 13.90
CA ASP A 130 2.65 9.53 14.62
C ASP A 130 1.51 10.52 14.92
N SER A 131 1.16 10.65 16.20
CA SER A 131 0.06 11.52 16.63
C SER A 131 0.36 13.01 16.51
N GLU A 132 1.65 13.39 16.46
CA GLU A 132 2.07 14.78 16.27
C GLU A 132 1.72 15.29 14.87
N SER A 133 2.04 14.51 13.84
CA SER A 133 1.72 14.87 12.45
C SER A 133 0.36 14.33 11.97
N GLY A 134 -0.24 13.37 12.68
CA GLY A 134 -1.55 12.79 12.33
C GLY A 134 -1.50 11.81 11.15
N PHE A 135 -0.36 11.16 10.91
CA PHE A 135 -0.12 10.32 9.74
C PHE A 135 0.65 9.03 10.07
N PHE A 136 0.65 8.07 9.14
CA PHE A 136 1.38 6.81 9.28
C PHE A 136 2.70 6.83 8.52
N TYR A 137 3.73 6.20 9.09
CA TYR A 137 5.09 6.16 8.56
C TYR A 137 5.72 4.78 8.72
N ASP A 138 6.74 4.52 7.92
CA ASP A 138 7.71 3.45 8.18
C ASP A 138 8.48 3.72 9.48
N ILE A 139 9.01 2.65 10.10
CA ILE A 139 9.74 2.73 11.37
C ILE A 139 11.14 2.15 11.20
N ARG A 140 12.17 2.91 11.59
CA ARG A 140 13.56 2.44 11.60
C ARG A 140 13.75 1.33 12.63
N LEU A 141 14.46 0.25 12.28
CA LEU A 141 14.66 -0.89 13.19
C LEU A 141 15.57 -0.56 14.38
N ASN A 142 16.59 0.28 14.17
CA ASN A 142 17.61 0.56 15.18
C ASN A 142 17.07 1.36 16.38
N ASP A 143 16.45 2.51 16.10
CA ASP A 143 16.02 3.47 17.12
C ASP A 143 14.49 3.63 17.22
N ARG A 144 13.73 2.88 16.41
CA ARG A 144 12.26 2.92 16.35
C ARG A 144 11.70 4.30 16.04
N THR A 145 12.47 5.13 15.35
CA THR A 145 12.02 6.45 14.89
C THR A 145 11.20 6.34 13.60
N PRO A 146 10.18 7.20 13.41
CA PRO A 146 9.44 7.26 12.17
C PRO A 146 10.27 7.87 11.04
N VAL A 147 10.17 7.28 9.86
CA VAL A 147 10.69 7.86 8.61
C VAL A 147 9.69 8.95 8.17
N LYS A 148 9.87 10.18 8.67
CA LYS A 148 8.94 11.31 8.46
C LYS A 148 8.94 11.83 7.01
N VAL A 149 8.46 10.99 6.08
CA VAL A 149 8.18 11.29 4.68
C VAL A 149 6.71 10.95 4.44
N MET A 150 5.88 11.96 4.20
CA MET A 150 4.48 11.73 3.87
C MET A 150 4.37 11.25 2.42
N GLY A 151 4.00 9.99 2.24
CA GLY A 151 3.72 9.38 0.94
C GLY A 151 2.42 8.58 0.93
N ALA A 152 2.12 7.99 -0.23
CA ALA A 152 0.89 7.23 -0.44
C ALA A 152 0.74 6.01 0.47
N GLU A 153 1.85 5.46 0.97
CA GLU A 153 1.88 4.38 1.94
C GLU A 153 1.11 4.70 3.23
N GLY A 154 0.94 5.98 3.59
CA GLY A 154 0.28 6.39 4.82
C GLY A 154 -1.24 6.17 4.86
N TRP A 155 -1.90 5.96 3.73
CA TRP A 155 -3.33 5.61 3.70
C TRP A 155 -3.60 4.12 3.43
N LEU A 156 -2.56 3.29 3.28
CA LEU A 156 -2.74 1.83 3.17
C LEU A 156 -3.38 1.22 4.44
N PRO A 157 -3.13 1.72 5.67
CA PRO A 157 -3.85 1.27 6.86
C PRO A 157 -5.35 1.53 6.78
N LEU A 158 -5.81 2.60 6.11
CA LEU A 158 -7.23 2.86 5.87
C LEU A 158 -7.78 1.86 4.85
N TRP A 159 -7.07 1.60 3.75
CA TRP A 159 -7.48 0.58 2.77
C TRP A 159 -7.62 -0.81 3.41
N ALA A 160 -6.64 -1.19 4.24
CA ALA A 160 -6.58 -2.47 4.92
C ALA A 160 -7.61 -2.61 6.06
N GLY A 161 -8.16 -1.50 6.57
CA GLY A 161 -9.06 -1.51 7.73
C GLY A 161 -8.35 -1.66 9.08
N ILE A 162 -7.10 -1.21 9.14
CA ILE A 162 -6.25 -1.30 10.33
C ILE A 162 -6.43 -0.09 11.23
N ALA A 163 -6.51 1.13 10.67
CA ALA A 163 -6.55 2.37 11.45
C ALA A 163 -7.75 2.44 12.41
N THR A 164 -7.62 3.18 13.52
CA THR A 164 -8.80 3.58 14.31
C THR A 164 -9.60 4.67 13.58
N PRO A 165 -10.87 4.92 13.94
CA PRO A 165 -11.65 6.02 13.36
C PRO A 165 -10.95 7.39 13.48
N GLU A 166 -10.30 7.67 14.60
CA GLU A 166 -9.59 8.94 14.85
C GLU A 166 -8.33 9.09 13.99
N GLN A 167 -7.59 7.99 13.81
CA GLN A 167 -6.44 7.94 12.91
C GLN A 167 -6.87 8.13 11.46
N ALA A 168 -7.95 7.46 11.06
CA ALA A 168 -8.51 7.59 9.73
C ALA A 168 -9.01 9.03 9.45
N GLU A 169 -9.61 9.70 10.43
CA GLU A 169 -10.04 11.10 10.29
C GLU A 169 -8.84 12.03 10.05
N SER A 170 -7.76 11.83 10.81
CA SER A 170 -6.54 12.64 10.72
C SER A 170 -5.85 12.46 9.37
N VAL A 171 -5.69 11.21 8.92
CA VAL A 171 -5.15 10.89 7.58
C VAL A 171 -6.05 11.46 6.48
N LYS A 172 -7.38 11.33 6.60
CA LYS A 172 -8.33 11.92 5.65
C LYS A 172 -8.18 13.43 5.55
N ASN A 173 -7.99 14.14 6.67
CA ASN A 173 -7.80 15.59 6.64
C ASN A 173 -6.56 15.99 5.84
N ILE A 174 -5.46 15.24 5.97
CA ILE A 174 -4.22 15.44 5.19
C ILE A 174 -4.45 15.07 3.70
N MET A 175 -5.16 13.98 3.43
CA MET A 175 -5.50 13.57 2.06
C MET A 175 -6.34 14.63 1.33
N MET A 176 -7.21 15.34 2.06
CA MET A 176 -8.11 16.36 1.53
C MET A 176 -7.51 17.77 1.46
N ASP A 177 -6.35 18.00 2.08
CA ASP A 177 -5.67 19.29 2.05
C ASP A 177 -4.99 19.53 0.70
N GLU A 178 -5.33 20.65 0.04
CA GLU A 178 -4.78 21.06 -1.26
C GLU A 178 -3.29 21.37 -1.22
N LYS A 179 -2.74 21.66 -0.04
CA LYS A 179 -1.30 21.87 0.18
C LYS A 179 -0.52 20.57 0.33
N HIS A 180 -1.21 19.44 0.50
CA HIS A 180 -0.62 18.12 0.68
C HIS A 180 -0.99 17.19 -0.48
N PHE A 181 -2.06 16.40 -0.36
CA PHE A 181 -2.39 15.37 -1.36
C PHE A 181 -3.59 15.71 -2.24
N ASN A 182 -4.40 16.73 -1.92
CA ASN A 182 -5.51 17.15 -2.77
C ASN A 182 -5.07 18.20 -3.82
N SER A 183 -3.97 17.93 -4.51
CA SER A 183 -3.41 18.79 -5.55
C SER A 183 -4.29 18.85 -6.81
N TYR A 184 -3.83 19.42 -7.93
CA TYR A 184 -4.63 19.52 -9.17
C TYR A 184 -5.16 18.14 -9.60
N LEU A 185 -4.28 17.14 -9.62
CA LEU A 185 -4.64 15.73 -9.67
C LEU A 185 -4.31 15.09 -8.31
N PRO A 186 -5.31 14.58 -7.56
CA PRO A 186 -5.12 14.25 -6.16
C PRO A 186 -4.41 12.90 -5.94
N LEU A 187 -3.93 12.69 -4.71
CA LEU A 187 -3.35 11.46 -4.18
C LEU A 187 -2.06 11.01 -4.90
N GLY A 188 -1.14 11.96 -5.06
CA GLY A 188 0.22 11.70 -5.54
C GLY A 188 1.03 10.81 -4.60
N THR A 189 2.12 10.23 -5.11
CA THR A 189 2.98 9.29 -4.36
C THR A 189 3.82 9.94 -3.26
N LEU A 190 3.98 11.26 -3.30
CA LEU A 190 4.68 12.07 -2.32
C LEU A 190 3.90 13.36 -2.10
N ASP A 191 3.87 13.83 -0.85
CA ASP A 191 3.31 15.13 -0.49
C ASP A 191 3.88 16.26 -1.39
N VAL A 192 2.99 17.08 -1.96
CA VAL A 192 3.39 18.16 -2.87
C VAL A 192 4.19 19.28 -2.19
N SER A 193 4.14 19.36 -0.86
CA SER A 193 4.96 20.29 -0.08
C SER A 193 6.40 19.79 0.14
N HIS A 194 6.68 18.51 -0.16
CA HIS A 194 7.99 17.91 0.14
C HIS A 194 9.10 18.46 -0.80
N PRO A 195 10.29 18.84 -0.28
CA PRO A 195 11.36 19.44 -1.10
C PRO A 195 11.93 18.49 -2.18
N ALA A 196 11.79 17.19 -1.98
CA ALA A 196 12.18 16.17 -2.96
C ALA A 196 11.11 15.90 -4.03
N LEU A 197 9.99 16.64 -4.07
CA LEU A 197 8.97 16.50 -5.11
C LEU A 197 9.58 16.67 -6.50
N ARG A 198 9.29 15.72 -7.39
CA ARG A 198 9.65 15.70 -8.80
C ARG A 198 8.38 15.36 -9.60
N PRO A 199 7.53 16.35 -9.91
CA PRO A 199 6.22 16.10 -10.55
C PRO A 199 6.36 15.58 -11.99
N THR A 200 7.50 15.83 -12.63
CA THR A 200 7.88 15.27 -13.94
C THR A 200 9.18 14.47 -13.78
N PHE A 201 9.28 13.32 -14.44
CA PHE A 201 10.44 12.40 -14.37
C PHE A 201 10.81 11.89 -12.96
N GLY A 202 9.95 12.12 -11.95
CA GLY A 202 10.18 11.68 -10.57
C GLY A 202 9.70 10.28 -10.23
N TYR A 203 8.85 9.68 -11.06
CA TYR A 203 8.29 8.33 -10.88
C TYR A 203 7.55 8.13 -9.54
N TRP A 204 8.19 7.66 -8.47
CA TRP A 204 7.60 7.55 -7.12
C TRP A 204 7.85 8.78 -6.21
N ARG A 205 8.34 9.89 -6.78
CA ARG A 205 8.60 11.15 -6.06
C ARG A 205 7.59 12.24 -6.35
N GLY A 206 6.31 11.90 -6.45
CA GLY A 206 5.24 12.87 -6.70
C GLY A 206 4.16 12.43 -7.67
N PRO A 207 4.49 11.85 -8.84
CA PRO A 207 3.49 11.41 -9.81
C PRO A 207 2.33 10.63 -9.19
N VAL A 208 1.15 10.82 -9.75
CA VAL A 208 -0.08 10.18 -9.32
C VAL A 208 -0.22 8.85 -10.04
N TRP A 209 -0.29 7.78 -9.26
CA TRP A 209 -0.47 6.42 -9.76
C TRP A 209 -1.84 5.90 -9.35
N PHE A 210 -2.59 5.34 -10.30
CA PHE A 210 -4.00 5.03 -10.05
C PHE A 210 -4.19 3.93 -8.98
N ASN A 211 -3.24 3.02 -8.81
CA ASN A 211 -3.29 2.05 -7.70
C ASN A 211 -3.25 2.73 -6.33
N GLN A 212 -2.42 3.76 -6.16
CA GLN A 212 -2.36 4.53 -4.92
C GLN A 212 -3.63 5.36 -4.69
N VAL A 213 -4.17 5.95 -5.76
CA VAL A 213 -5.49 6.62 -5.74
C VAL A 213 -6.56 5.64 -5.31
N TYR A 214 -6.60 4.44 -5.92
CA TYR A 214 -7.57 3.40 -5.60
C TYR A 214 -7.51 2.98 -4.13
N PHE A 215 -6.31 2.80 -3.56
CA PHE A 215 -6.14 2.52 -2.14
C PHE A 215 -6.70 3.66 -1.27
N GLY A 216 -6.38 4.92 -1.61
CA GLY A 216 -6.89 6.08 -0.88
C GLY A 216 -8.42 6.17 -0.92
N ILE A 217 -9.02 6.10 -2.11
CA ILE A 217 -10.48 6.16 -2.30
C ILE A 217 -11.19 5.02 -1.56
N THR A 218 -10.71 3.79 -1.71
CA THR A 218 -11.31 2.62 -1.06
C THR A 218 -11.14 2.69 0.46
N GLY A 219 -9.99 3.18 0.94
CA GLY A 219 -9.75 3.40 2.36
C GLY A 219 -10.69 4.45 2.95
N LEU A 220 -10.87 5.59 2.29
CA LEU A 220 -11.83 6.62 2.70
C LEU A 220 -13.26 6.05 2.78
N LYS A 221 -13.71 5.32 1.75
CA LYS A 221 -15.03 4.68 1.75
C LYS A 221 -15.19 3.67 2.88
N ARG A 222 -14.16 2.86 3.18
CA ARG A 222 -14.18 1.88 4.28
C ARG A 222 -14.46 2.55 5.64
N TYR A 223 -13.99 3.77 5.84
CA TYR A 223 -14.17 4.53 7.08
C TYR A 223 -15.37 5.51 7.05
N GLY A 224 -16.22 5.42 6.02
CA GLY A 224 -17.45 6.21 5.91
C GLY A 224 -17.28 7.60 5.29
N TYR A 225 -16.07 7.97 4.85
CA TYR A 225 -15.78 9.24 4.16
C TYR A 225 -16.13 9.16 2.66
N VAL A 226 -17.39 8.81 2.38
CA VAL A 226 -17.88 8.55 1.02
C VAL A 226 -17.90 9.83 0.19
N GLU A 227 -18.30 10.97 0.78
CA GLU A 227 -18.36 12.25 0.08
C GLU A 227 -16.96 12.73 -0.35
N GLU A 228 -15.97 12.62 0.53
CA GLU A 228 -14.57 12.93 0.26
C GLU A 228 -13.99 12.02 -0.82
N ALA A 229 -14.24 10.70 -0.71
CA ALA A 229 -13.82 9.72 -1.69
C ALA A 229 -14.40 10.01 -3.09
N ASP A 230 -15.68 10.35 -3.16
CA ASP A 230 -16.34 10.66 -4.41
C ASP A 230 -15.88 12.01 -4.99
N LEU A 231 -15.55 12.99 -4.15
CA LEU A 231 -14.94 14.25 -4.58
C LEU A 231 -13.58 14.00 -5.22
N LEU A 232 -12.69 13.27 -4.56
CA LEU A 232 -11.36 12.95 -5.09
C LEU A 232 -11.44 12.10 -6.36
N THR A 233 -12.39 11.16 -6.43
CA THR A 233 -12.65 10.35 -7.63
C THR A 233 -13.05 11.23 -8.81
N ARG A 234 -14.04 12.12 -8.63
CA ARG A 234 -14.46 13.06 -9.68
C ARG A 234 -13.33 14.00 -10.10
N LYS A 235 -12.55 14.51 -9.14
CA LYS A 235 -11.39 15.36 -9.40
C LYS A 235 -10.34 14.62 -10.23
N PHE A 236 -10.02 13.38 -9.87
CA PHE A 236 -9.11 12.53 -10.65
C PHE A 236 -9.61 12.36 -12.10
N MET A 237 -10.87 11.95 -12.28
CA MET A 237 -11.45 11.72 -13.61
C MET A 237 -11.47 12.99 -14.47
N ALA A 238 -11.75 14.15 -13.86
CA ALA A 238 -11.81 15.43 -14.58
C ALA A 238 -10.43 15.96 -15.01
N HIS A 239 -9.38 15.65 -14.24
CA HIS A 239 -8.06 16.24 -14.42
C HIS A 239 -7.00 15.29 -14.99
N ALA A 240 -7.21 13.97 -14.96
CA ALA A 240 -6.30 13.01 -15.60
C ALA A 240 -6.40 13.13 -17.11
N GLN A 241 -5.33 13.63 -17.75
CA GLN A 241 -5.32 13.89 -19.20
C GLN A 241 -5.66 12.61 -19.99
N GLY A 242 -6.60 12.73 -20.92
CA GLY A 242 -7.00 11.66 -21.83
C GLY A 242 -8.01 10.66 -21.26
N LEU A 243 -8.28 10.67 -19.95
CA LEU A 243 -9.14 9.66 -19.33
C LEU A 243 -10.63 9.75 -19.74
N MET A 244 -11.11 10.97 -20.02
CA MET A 244 -12.48 11.24 -20.46
C MET A 244 -12.62 11.33 -21.99
N THR A 245 -11.58 10.94 -22.73
CA THR A 245 -11.55 10.96 -24.20
C THR A 245 -11.26 9.56 -24.75
N ASP A 246 -10.88 9.45 -26.02
CA ASP A 246 -10.38 8.24 -26.67
C ASP A 246 -8.87 8.01 -26.45
N GLY A 247 -8.26 8.73 -25.49
CA GLY A 247 -6.85 8.60 -25.15
C GLY A 247 -6.54 7.28 -24.44
N PRO A 248 -5.31 6.76 -24.54
CA PRO A 248 -4.91 5.58 -23.79
C PRO A 248 -4.83 5.89 -22.28
N ILE A 249 -5.07 4.87 -21.45
CA ILE A 249 -4.82 4.96 -20.01
C ILE A 249 -3.31 4.82 -19.76
N HIS A 250 -2.72 5.76 -19.03
CA HIS A 250 -1.30 5.76 -18.71
C HIS A 250 -0.97 5.15 -17.34
N GLU A 251 0.32 4.89 -17.16
CA GLU A 251 0.90 4.38 -15.92
C GLU A 251 0.77 5.37 -14.76
N ASN A 252 1.14 6.64 -14.97
CA ASN A 252 1.04 7.70 -13.97
C ASN A 252 0.87 9.08 -14.62
N TYR A 253 0.62 10.09 -13.78
CA TYR A 253 0.26 11.44 -14.20
C TYR A 253 0.96 12.49 -13.33
N ASN A 254 1.19 13.68 -13.89
CA ASN A 254 1.73 14.81 -13.13
C ASN A 254 0.69 15.34 -12.12
N PRO A 255 1.01 15.45 -10.82
CA PRO A 255 0.05 15.88 -9.80
C PRO A 255 -0.39 17.34 -9.95
N LEU A 256 0.43 18.18 -10.58
CA LEU A 256 0.19 19.62 -10.69
C LEU A 256 -0.51 20.04 -11.99
N THR A 257 -0.44 19.20 -13.03
CA THR A 257 -0.98 19.52 -14.37
C THR A 257 -1.94 18.47 -14.91
N GLY A 258 -1.95 17.25 -14.34
CA GLY A 258 -2.72 16.12 -14.86
C GLY A 258 -2.13 15.49 -16.12
N GLU A 259 -0.96 15.95 -16.58
CA GLU A 259 -0.31 15.47 -17.80
C GLU A 259 0.04 13.99 -17.69
N VAL A 260 -0.21 13.24 -18.76
CA VAL A 260 0.16 11.82 -18.85
C VAL A 260 1.67 11.64 -18.78
N LEU A 261 2.12 10.60 -18.08
CA LEU A 261 3.52 10.24 -17.96
C LEU A 261 3.68 8.74 -18.23
N ASN A 262 4.88 8.37 -18.69
CA ASN A 262 5.30 6.98 -18.90
C ASN A 262 4.31 6.16 -19.78
N ALA A 263 4.23 4.85 -19.57
CA ALA A 263 3.66 3.92 -20.54
C ALA A 263 2.16 4.15 -20.81
N PRO A 264 1.72 4.24 -22.08
CA PRO A 264 0.30 4.16 -22.45
C PRO A 264 -0.22 2.71 -22.38
N ASN A 265 -1.55 2.55 -22.40
CA ASN A 265 -2.24 1.25 -22.38
C ASN A 265 -1.89 0.39 -21.15
N PHE A 266 -1.74 1.03 -19.99
CA PHE A 266 -1.20 0.39 -18.80
C PHE A 266 -2.22 -0.51 -18.07
N GLY A 267 -1.79 -1.74 -17.75
CA GLY A 267 -2.67 -2.81 -17.31
C GLY A 267 -3.33 -2.58 -15.95
N TRP A 268 -2.58 -2.25 -14.90
CA TRP A 268 -3.18 -2.06 -13.57
C TRP A 268 -4.09 -0.83 -13.53
N SER A 269 -3.79 0.19 -14.32
CA SER A 269 -4.53 1.45 -14.29
C SER A 269 -5.89 1.18 -14.87
N SER A 270 -5.91 0.48 -16.02
CA SER A 270 -7.12 0.00 -16.66
C SER A 270 -7.96 -0.88 -15.72
N ALA A 271 -7.34 -1.88 -15.08
CA ALA A 271 -8.04 -2.82 -14.21
C ALA A 271 -8.69 -2.13 -12.99
N LEU A 272 -7.95 -1.23 -12.33
CA LEU A 272 -8.42 -0.55 -11.13
C LEU A 272 -9.41 0.57 -11.44
N ILE A 273 -9.27 1.28 -12.58
CA ILE A 273 -10.27 2.26 -13.02
C ILE A 273 -11.61 1.54 -13.27
N LEU A 274 -11.58 0.42 -14.01
CA LEU A 274 -12.78 -0.41 -14.22
C LEU A 274 -13.37 -0.87 -12.89
N ARG A 275 -12.54 -1.36 -11.98
CA ARG A 275 -13.00 -1.79 -10.65
C ARG A 275 -13.67 -0.64 -9.88
N LEU A 276 -13.07 0.54 -9.87
CA LEU A 276 -13.61 1.70 -9.17
C LEU A 276 -14.96 2.16 -9.76
N LEU A 277 -15.13 2.08 -11.07
CA LEU A 277 -16.38 2.44 -11.75
C LEU A 277 -17.50 1.42 -11.53
N LEU A 278 -17.16 0.15 -11.31
CA LEU A 278 -18.14 -0.91 -11.02
C LEU A 278 -18.56 -0.95 -9.54
N ASP A 279 -17.72 -0.45 -8.63
CA ASP A 279 -17.99 -0.38 -7.18
C ASP A 279 -18.70 0.94 -6.77
N GLN A 280 -19.36 1.64 -7.72
CA GLN A 280 -20.22 2.80 -7.43
C GLN A 280 -21.60 2.39 -6.91
#